data_AF-A0A9E2G3D5-F1
#
_entry.id   AF-A0A9E2G3D5-F1
#
_cell.length_a   1.000
_cell.length_b   1.000
_cell.length_c   1.000
_cell.angle_alpha   90.00
_cell.angle_beta   90.00
_cell.angle_gamma   90.00
#
_symmetry.space_group_name_H-M   'P 1'
#
loop_
_entity.id
_entity.type
_entity.pdbx_description
1 polymer ?
#
loop_
_entity_poly.entity_id
_entity_poly.type
_entity_poly.pdbx_seq_one_letter_code
_entity_poly.pdbx_strand_id
1 'polypeptide(L)' 'MSTPRSHRVPFMQAALEEARLAAAEGEIPVGAVAVLGNRIIARTHNRREQAHDPCAHAEVLLLREAGAALGSWRLS' A
#
# COMPACT_ATOMS: atom_id res chain seq x y z
N MET A 1 9.43 25.02 -8.53
CA MET A 1 8.09 24.47 -8.25
C MET A 1 8.01 23.07 -8.86
N SER A 2 7.95 22.04 -8.01
CA SER A 2 7.92 20.63 -8.43
C SER A 2 6.57 20.29 -9.07
N THR A 3 6.57 19.59 -10.20
CA THR A 3 5.35 19.27 -10.96
C THR A 3 4.50 18.19 -10.25
N PRO A 4 3.19 18.07 -10.54
CA PRO A 4 2.35 17.01 -9.97
C PRO A 4 2.87 15.58 -10.21
N ARG A 5 3.71 15.38 -11.24
CA ARG A 5 4.39 14.11 -11.51
C ARG A 5 5.53 13.80 -10.55
N SER A 6 6.28 14.80 -10.07
CA SER A 6 7.46 14.55 -9.23
C SER A 6 7.11 14.04 -7.84
N HIS A 7 5.93 14.34 -7.30
CA HIS A 7 5.47 13.75 -6.03
C HIS A 7 5.09 12.27 -6.15
N ARG A 8 4.82 11.75 -7.35
CA ARG A 8 4.47 10.33 -7.53
C ARG A 8 5.66 9.39 -7.35
N VAL A 9 6.86 9.87 -7.66
CA VAL A 9 8.10 9.07 -7.57
C VAL A 9 8.36 8.57 -6.14
N PRO A 10 8.37 9.41 -5.09
CA PRO A 10 8.61 8.92 -3.72
C PRO A 10 7.52 7.97 -3.22
N PHE A 11 6.25 8.21 -3.58
CA PHE A 11 5.17 7.27 -3.20
C PHE A 11 5.28 5.93 -3.93
N MET A 12 5.68 5.94 -5.20
CA MET A 12 5.93 4.70 -5.94
C MET A 12 7.15 3.95 -5.41
N GLN A 13 8.21 4.66 -5.02
CA GLN A 13 9.35 4.04 -4.33
C GLN A 13 8.93 3.34 -3.04
N ALA A 14 8.07 3.98 -2.25
CA ALA A 14 7.53 3.38 -1.03
C ALA A 14 6.67 2.14 -1.32
N ALA A 15 5.89 2.11 -2.41
CA ALA A 15 5.15 0.92 -2.84
C ALA A 15 6.09 -0.21 -3.32
N LEU A 16 7.18 0.13 -4.00
CA LEU A 16 8.19 -0.84 -4.45
C LEU A 16 9.00 -1.42 -3.28
N GLU A 17 9.20 -0.67 -2.19
CA GLU A 17 9.77 -1.22 -0.95
C GLU A 17 8.86 -2.30 -0.37
N GLU A 18 7.56 -2.05 -0.28
CA GLU A 18 6.58 -3.05 0.17
C GLU A 18 6.56 -4.28 -0.76
N ALA A 19 6.61 -4.08 -2.08
CA ALA A 19 6.69 -5.19 -3.05
C ALA A 19 7.93 -6.08 -2.84
N ARG A 20 9.07 -5.48 -2.44
CA ARG A 20 10.29 -6.24 -2.10
C ARG A 20 10.13 -7.03 -0.81
N LEU A 21 9.39 -6.51 0.17
CA LEU A 21 9.06 -7.24 1.40
C LEU A 21 8.20 -8.46 1.09
N ALA A 22 7.11 -8.31 0.30
CA ALA A 22 6.34 -9.46 -0.17
C ALA A 22 7.22 -10.51 -0.86
N ALA A 23 8.11 -10.07 -1.76
CA ALA A 23 9.04 -10.98 -2.43
C ALA A 23 9.92 -11.76 -1.45
N ALA A 24 10.45 -11.06 -0.43
CA ALA A 24 11.30 -11.66 0.60
C ALA A 24 10.54 -12.65 1.49
N GLU A 25 9.23 -12.47 1.63
CA GLU A 25 8.33 -13.35 2.39
C GLU A 25 7.74 -14.48 1.53
N GLY A 26 8.15 -14.61 0.26
CA GLY A 26 7.67 -15.67 -0.64
C GLY A 26 6.31 -15.40 -1.28
N GLU A 27 5.81 -14.17 -1.19
CA GLU A 27 4.56 -13.72 -1.78
C GLU A 27 4.76 -13.20 -3.21
N ILE A 28 3.65 -13.02 -3.93
CA ILE A 28 3.67 -12.29 -5.22
C ILE A 28 4.10 -10.83 -4.95
N PRO A 29 5.14 -10.31 -5.62
CA PRO A 29 5.80 -9.05 -5.26
C PRO A 29 4.98 -7.82 -5.67
N VAL A 30 3.94 -7.51 -4.91
CA VAL A 30 3.07 -6.35 -5.09
C VAL A 30 2.98 -5.60 -3.76
N GLY A 31 3.19 -4.29 -3.84
CA GLY A 31 3.08 -3.37 -2.71
C GLY A 31 2.20 -2.18 -3.06
N ALA A 32 1.57 -1.58 -2.06
CA ALA A 32 0.63 -0.48 -2.21
C ALA A 32 0.81 0.55 -1.08
N VAL A 33 0.51 1.81 -1.38
CA VAL A 33 0.54 2.90 -0.41
C VAL A 33 -0.70 3.79 -0.56
N ALA A 34 -1.27 4.24 0.55
CA ALA A 34 -2.38 5.19 0.57
C ALA A 34 -1.85 6.57 0.94
N VAL A 35 -2.16 7.57 0.12
CA VAL A 35 -1.68 8.95 0.30
C VAL A 35 -2.85 9.90 0.49
N LEU A 36 -2.85 10.65 1.58
CA LEU A 36 -3.83 11.69 1.88
C LEU A 36 -3.09 12.97 2.27
N GLY A 37 -3.41 14.10 1.64
CA GLY A 37 -2.73 15.37 1.94
C GLY A 37 -1.21 15.32 1.75
N ASN A 38 -0.73 14.57 0.75
CA ASN A 38 0.71 14.36 0.48
C ASN A 38 1.47 13.59 1.58
N ARG A 39 0.75 12.88 2.46
CA ARG A 39 1.30 12.01 3.50
C ARG A 39 0.84 10.57 3.26
N ILE A 40 1.76 9.62 3.40
CA ILE A 40 1.41 8.20 3.42
C ILE A 40 0.70 7.89 4.74
N ILE A 41 -0.51 7.34 4.65
CA ILE A 41 -1.33 6.95 5.81
C ILE A 41 -1.38 5.42 6.01
N ALA A 42 -1.05 4.63 4.99
CA ALA A 42 -0.93 3.17 5.08
C ALA A 42 0.07 2.66 4.03
N ARG A 43 0.71 1.52 4.32
CA ARG A 43 1.66 0.81 3.44
C ARG A 43 1.44 -0.69 3.63
N THR A 44 1.25 -1.41 2.53
CA THR A 44 0.96 -2.84 2.56
C THR A 44 1.60 -3.56 1.38
N HIS A 45 1.72 -4.87 1.49
CA HIS A 45 2.08 -5.77 0.41
C HIS A 45 1.19 -7.01 0.41
N ASN A 46 1.23 -7.78 -0.67
CA ASN A 46 0.51 -9.05 -0.78
C ASN A 46 0.91 -10.01 0.35
N ARG A 47 -0.09 -10.66 0.97
CA ARG A 47 0.09 -11.67 2.03
C ARG A 47 -0.86 -12.85 1.82
N ARG A 48 -1.09 -13.25 0.56
CA ARG A 48 -2.09 -14.27 0.21
C ARG A 48 -1.74 -15.63 0.80
N GLU A 49 -0.48 -16.02 0.67
CA GLU A 49 0.01 -17.31 1.13
C GLU A 49 0.08 -17.34 2.67
N GLN A 50 0.65 -16.31 3.28
CA GLN A 50 0.79 -16.19 4.73
C GLN A 50 -0.55 -16.09 5.47
N ALA A 51 -1.50 -15.33 4.92
CA ALA A 51 -2.82 -15.16 5.53
C ALA A 51 -3.79 -16.29 5.15
N HIS A 52 -3.40 -17.19 4.25
CA HIS A 52 -4.29 -18.17 3.61
C HIS A 52 -5.60 -17.53 3.09
N ASP A 53 -5.49 -16.30 2.58
CA ASP A 53 -6.61 -15.48 2.11
C ASP A 53 -6.35 -15.08 0.65
N PRO A 54 -7.15 -15.59 -0.32
CA PRO A 54 -6.98 -15.22 -1.72
C PRO A 54 -7.20 -13.72 -1.97
N CYS A 55 -7.88 -13.01 -1.06
CA CYS A 55 -8.14 -11.58 -1.13
C CYS A 55 -7.11 -10.73 -0.38
N ALA A 56 -6.09 -11.31 0.26
CA ALA A 56 -5.02 -10.57 0.94
C ALA A 56 -4.02 -9.93 -0.04
N HIS A 57 -4.56 -9.25 -1.04
CA HIS A 57 -3.83 -8.41 -1.97
C HIS A 57 -3.42 -7.10 -1.28
N ALA A 58 -2.31 -6.52 -1.70
CA ALA A 58 -1.78 -5.27 -1.16
C ALA A 58 -2.86 -4.17 -1.12
N GLU A 59 -3.63 -4.00 -2.20
CA GLU A 59 -4.66 -2.95 -2.31
C GLU A 59 -5.84 -3.18 -1.35
N VAL A 60 -6.26 -4.43 -1.17
CA VAL A 60 -7.38 -4.77 -0.27
C VAL A 60 -6.97 -4.55 1.18
N LEU A 61 -5.78 -5.01 1.55
CA LEU A 61 -5.21 -4.75 2.87
C LEU A 61 -5.03 -3.26 3.10
N LEU A 62 -4.57 -2.51 2.09
CA LEU A 62 -4.38 -1.06 2.16
C LEU A 62 -5.69 -0.32 2.44
N LEU A 63 -6.77 -0.68 1.75
CA LEU A 63 -8.08 -0.05 1.95
C LEU A 63 -8.61 -0.32 3.37
N ARG A 64 -8.42 -1.54 3.89
CA ARG A 64 -8.79 -1.90 5.27
C ARG A 64 -8.00 -1.08 6.28
N GLU A 65 -6.67 -1.01 6.14
CA GLU A 65 -5.80 -0.25 7.03
C GLU A 65 -6.06 1.26 6.96
N ALA A 66 -6.19 1.82 5.76
CA ALA A 66 -6.49 3.24 5.58
C ALA A 66 -7.86 3.59 6.17
N GLY A 67 -8.88 2.75 5.98
CA GLY A 67 -10.20 2.97 6.55
C GLY A 67 -10.19 2.90 8.08
N ALA A 68 -9.43 1.96 8.65
CA ALA A 68 -9.23 1.87 10.11
C ALA A 68 -8.50 3.11 10.65
N ALA A 69 -7.44 3.56 9.97
CA ALA A 69 -6.68 4.75 10.37
C ALA A 69 -7.51 6.04 10.33
N LEU A 70 -8.46 6.14 9.39
CA LEU A 70 -9.37 7.28 9.25
C LEU A 70 -10.65 7.14 10.09
N GLY A 71 -10.92 5.96 10.65
CA GLY A 71 -12.20 5.65 11.29
C GLY A 71 -13.41 5.74 10.34
N SER A 72 -13.20 5.54 9.04
CA SER A 72 -14.19 5.75 7.99
C SER A 72 -13.95 4.81 6.82
N TRP A 73 -15.02 4.27 6.22
CA TRP A 73 -14.93 3.53 4.96
C TRP A 73 -14.65 4.44 3.76
N ARG A 74 -15.00 5.73 3.87
CA ARG A 74 -14.74 6.74 2.84
C ARG A 74 -13.36 7.35 3.06
N LEU A 75 -12.47 7.13 2.10
CA LEU A 75 -11.09 7.63 2.12
C LEU A 75 -11.01 9.04 1.50
N SER A 76 -11.56 10.04 2.19
CA SER A 76 -11.60 11.43 1.76
C SER A 76 -11.11 12.38 2.84
#